data_AF-A0A2X2JKH4-F1
#
_entry.id   AF-A0A2X2JKH4-F1
#
_cell.length_a   1.000
_cell.length_b   1.000
_cell.length_c   1.000
_cell.angle_alpha   90.00
_cell.angle_beta   90.00
_cell.angle_gamma   90.00
#
_symmetry.space_group_name_H-M   'P 1'
#
loop_
_entity.id
_entity.type
_entity.pdbx_description
1 polymer ?
#
loop_
_entity_poly.entity_id
_entity_poly.type
_entity_poly.pdbx_seq_one_letter_code
_entity_poly.pdbx_strand_id
1 'polypeptide(L)'
;MRKKIVVLTLLALVLIGTSILTFGKKEPIDFSADVKPILNKHCITCHGGVKKNGGLSFLFENEAFAKAESGKPAIIRGDGEHSELVKRLISDDPELRMPYNAPKLNDDEIDILKRWIDEGAKWGEHWAYTTPKETEVPKPFHCSVYLVLSLKG
;
A
#
# COMPACT_ATOMS: atom_id res chain seq x y z
N MET A 1 -52.68 -11.16 -8.58
CA MET A 1 -51.40 -11.59 -9.21
C MET A 1 -50.47 -10.41 -9.52
N ARG A 2 -50.93 -9.31 -10.14
CA ARG A 2 -50.11 -8.10 -10.41
C ARG A 2 -49.39 -7.49 -9.19
N LYS A 3 -50.04 -7.40 -8.01
CA LYS A 3 -49.40 -6.86 -6.80
C LYS A 3 -48.20 -7.69 -6.31
N LYS A 4 -48.25 -9.02 -6.45
CA LYS A 4 -47.13 -9.90 -6.07
C LYS A 4 -45.94 -9.73 -7.01
N ILE A 5 -46.19 -9.52 -8.31
CA ILE A 5 -45.16 -9.26 -9.32
C ILE A 5 -44.47 -7.91 -9.02
N VAL A 6 -45.23 -6.85 -8.76
CA VAL A 6 -44.67 -5.53 -8.41
C VAL A 6 -43.83 -5.57 -7.13
N VAL A 7 -44.29 -6.30 -6.11
CA VAL A 7 -43.54 -6.47 -4.85
C VAL A 7 -42.25 -7.26 -5.08
N LEU A 8 -42.29 -8.35 -5.85
CA LEU A 8 -41.09 -9.14 -6.17
C LEU A 8 -40.07 -8.34 -7.00
N THR A 9 -40.52 -7.51 -7.94
CA THR A 9 -39.62 -6.66 -8.74
C THR A 9 -38.97 -5.56 -7.89
N LEU A 10 -39.71 -4.97 -6.93
CA LEU A 10 -39.14 -3.98 -6.02
C LEU A 10 -38.13 -4.61 -5.07
N LEU A 11 -38.40 -5.82 -4.55
CA LEU A 11 -37.48 -6.53 -3.68
C LEU A 11 -36.17 -6.89 -4.40
N ALA A 12 -36.25 -7.31 -5.66
CA ALA A 12 -35.08 -7.61 -6.49
C ALA A 12 -34.24 -6.36 -6.79
N LEU A 13 -34.86 -5.22 -7.09
CA LEU A 13 -34.17 -3.93 -7.31
C LEU A 13 -33.43 -3.46 -6.05
N VAL A 14 -34.02 -3.66 -4.87
CA VAL A 14 -33.36 -3.32 -3.59
C VAL A 14 -32.16 -4.23 -3.33
N LEU A 15 -32.28 -5.54 -3.58
CA LEU A 15 -31.19 -6.51 -3.40
C LEU A 15 -30.01 -6.29 -4.38
N ILE A 16 -30.30 -5.87 -5.61
CA ILE A 16 -29.28 -5.52 -6.60
C ILE A 16 -28.62 -4.17 -6.22
N GLY A 17 -29.41 -3.19 -5.79
CA GLY A 17 -28.91 -1.89 -5.34
C GLY A 17 -27.97 -1.98 -4.13
N THR A 18 -28.25 -2.88 -3.17
CA THR A 18 -27.38 -3.07 -2.01
C THR A 18 -26.08 -3.80 -2.33
N SER A 19 -26.07 -4.72 -3.30
CA SER A 19 -24.83 -5.42 -3.73
C SER A 19 -23.84 -4.50 -4.46
N ILE A 20 -24.33 -3.44 -5.12
CA ILE A 20 -23.47 -2.46 -5.80
C ILE A 20 -22.74 -1.56 -4.78
N LEU A 21 -23.35 -1.30 -3.62
CA LEU A 21 -22.78 -0.42 -2.58
C LEU A 21 -21.71 -1.10 -1.72
N THR A 22 -21.62 -2.44 -1.75
CA THR A 22 -20.66 -3.21 -0.96
C THR A 22 -19.42 -3.65 -1.76
N PHE A 23 -19.42 -3.47 -3.07
CA PHE A 23 -18.26 -3.76 -3.91
C PHE A 23 -17.22 -2.61 -3.83
N GLY A 24 -16.13 -2.85 -3.10
CA GLY A 24 -14.84 -2.22 -3.45
C GLY A 24 -14.36 -1.02 -2.62
N LYS A 25 -14.63 -0.93 -1.32
CA LYS A 25 -13.79 -0.08 -0.46
C LYS A 25 -12.46 -0.80 -0.22
N LYS A 26 -11.46 -0.54 -1.05
CA LYS A 26 -10.07 -0.92 -0.75
C LYS A 26 -9.67 -0.23 0.55
N GLU A 27 -9.00 -0.95 1.44
CA GLU A 27 -8.48 -0.35 2.67
C GLU A 27 -7.49 0.79 2.32
N PRO A 28 -7.48 1.88 3.12
CA PRO A 28 -6.49 2.94 2.95
C PRO A 28 -5.08 2.38 3.05
N ILE A 29 -4.15 2.94 2.28
CA ILE A 29 -2.76 2.51 2.31
C ILE A 29 -2.10 2.96 3.61
N ASP A 30 -1.48 2.02 4.33
CA ASP A 30 -0.66 2.32 5.50
C ASP A 30 0.79 2.56 5.06
N PHE A 31 1.33 3.75 5.37
CA PHE A 31 2.68 4.08 4.96
C PHE A 31 3.73 3.12 5.55
N SER A 32 3.58 2.74 6.82
CA SER A 32 4.59 1.95 7.52
C SER A 32 4.57 0.48 7.10
N ALA A 33 3.39 -0.08 6.86
CA ALA A 33 3.19 -1.47 6.47
C ALA A 33 3.35 -1.70 4.97
N ASP A 34 2.84 -0.79 4.13
CA ASP A 34 2.74 -1.02 2.69
C ASP A 34 3.82 -0.26 1.90
N VAL A 35 4.03 1.03 2.19
CA VAL A 35 4.87 1.91 1.36
C VAL A 35 6.35 1.84 1.75
N LYS A 36 6.64 1.94 3.04
CA LYS A 36 8.00 2.01 3.58
C LYS A 36 8.85 0.79 3.20
N PRO A 37 8.34 -0.46 3.21
CA PRO A 37 9.11 -1.60 2.74
C PRO A 37 9.54 -1.49 1.27
N ILE A 38 8.66 -0.96 0.40
CA ILE A 38 8.96 -0.75 -1.02
C ILE A 38 10.06 0.31 -1.18
N LEU A 39 9.92 1.46 -0.51
CA LEU A 39 10.93 2.53 -0.55
C LEU A 39 12.28 2.07 -0.03
N ASN A 40 12.30 1.33 1.09
CA ASN A 40 13.53 0.77 1.67
C ASN A 40 14.24 -0.18 0.71
N LYS A 41 13.48 -1.05 0.04
CA LYS A 41 14.02 -2.10 -0.83
C LYS A 41 14.49 -1.56 -2.18
N HIS A 42 13.78 -0.58 -2.75
CA HIS A 42 13.98 -0.19 -4.15
C HIS A 42 14.51 1.23 -4.35
N CYS A 43 14.37 2.13 -3.36
CA CYS A 43 14.60 3.57 -3.58
C CYS A 43 15.76 4.12 -2.73
N ILE A 44 15.79 3.81 -1.44
CA ILE A 44 16.67 4.48 -0.45
C ILE A 44 18.16 4.26 -0.72
N THR A 45 18.55 3.16 -1.36
CA THR A 45 19.96 2.90 -1.70
C THR A 45 20.59 3.99 -2.57
N CYS A 46 19.80 4.63 -3.45
CA CYS A 46 20.25 5.69 -4.35
C CYS A 46 19.63 7.06 -4.04
N HIS A 47 18.47 7.07 -3.38
CA HIS A 47 17.70 8.26 -2.99
C HIS A 47 17.51 8.29 -1.47
N GLY A 48 18.60 8.21 -0.72
CA GLY A 48 18.61 8.26 0.74
C GLY A 48 20.00 8.55 1.33
N GLY A 49 19.98 9.24 2.46
CA GLY A 49 21.16 9.50 3.29
C GLY A 49 22.15 10.41 2.58
N VAL A 50 23.39 9.94 2.41
CA VAL A 50 24.43 10.65 1.65
C VAL A 50 24.24 10.54 0.14
N LYS A 51 23.48 9.55 -0.33
CA LYS A 51 23.19 9.34 -1.75
C LYS A 51 21.84 9.99 -2.05
N LYS A 52 21.86 11.14 -2.70
CA LYS A 52 20.64 11.88 -3.09
C LYS A 52 20.63 12.07 -4.59
N ASN A 53 20.58 10.97 -5.34
CA ASN A 53 20.61 11.06 -6.79
C ASN A 53 19.47 11.96 -7.30
N GLY A 54 19.80 12.91 -8.18
CA GLY A 54 18.85 13.92 -8.66
C GLY A 54 18.34 14.87 -7.57
N GLY A 55 19.07 15.03 -6.46
CA GLY A 55 18.67 15.86 -5.32
C GLY A 55 17.45 15.34 -4.54
N LEU A 56 17.10 14.05 -4.69
CA LEU A 56 15.93 13.44 -4.08
C LEU A 56 16.31 12.47 -2.95
N SER A 57 15.58 12.51 -1.85
CA SER A 57 15.71 11.59 -0.71
C SER A 57 14.33 11.15 -0.22
N PHE A 58 14.15 9.85 0.01
CA PHE A 58 12.95 9.26 0.60
C PHE A 58 13.11 8.92 2.10
N LEU A 59 14.21 9.32 2.73
CA LEU A 59 14.43 9.04 4.16
C LEU A 59 13.50 9.86 5.06
N PHE A 60 13.30 11.12 4.71
CA PHE A 60 12.50 12.06 5.49
C PHE A 60 11.41 12.65 4.64
N GLU A 61 10.23 12.83 5.24
CA GLU A 61 9.04 13.40 4.60
C GLU A 61 9.38 14.72 3.89
N ASN A 62 9.97 15.68 4.60
CA ASN A 62 10.26 17.00 4.06
C ASN A 62 11.15 16.97 2.80
N GLU A 63 12.04 15.99 2.69
CA GLU A 63 12.90 15.82 1.51
C GLU A 63 12.17 15.13 0.35
N ALA A 64 11.32 14.14 0.65
CA ALA A 64 10.58 13.37 -0.36
C ALA A 64 9.59 14.24 -1.16
N PHE A 65 9.07 15.30 -0.52
CA PHE A 65 8.16 16.27 -1.14
C PHE A 65 8.86 17.53 -1.67
N ALA A 66 10.18 17.66 -1.48
CA ALA A 66 10.93 18.79 -2.00
C ALA A 66 11.06 18.70 -3.52
N LYS A 67 11.43 19.83 -4.14
CA LYS A 67 11.83 19.84 -5.55
C LYS A 67 13.15 19.09 -5.70
N ALA A 68 13.18 18.16 -6.65
CA ALA A 68 14.40 17.51 -7.10
C ALA A 68 15.24 18.47 -7.97
N GLU A 69 16.46 18.07 -8.34
CA GLU A 69 17.32 18.82 -9.27
C GLU A 69 16.67 19.05 -10.64
N SER A 70 15.72 18.20 -11.03
CA SER A 70 14.89 18.38 -12.23
C SER A 70 13.96 19.59 -12.17
N GLY A 71 13.86 20.27 -11.02
CA GLY A 71 12.94 21.38 -10.78
C GLY A 71 11.51 20.96 -10.45
N LYS A 72 11.20 19.66 -10.51
CA LYS A 72 9.87 19.10 -10.20
C LYS A 72 9.92 18.26 -8.92
N PRO A 73 8.83 18.24 -8.13
CA PRO A 73 8.75 17.33 -6.99
C PRO A 73 8.59 15.88 -7.46
N ALA A 74 9.18 14.94 -6.72
CA ALA A 74 8.97 13.51 -6.96
C ALA A 74 7.53 13.10 -6.63
N ILE A 75 6.96 13.68 -5.58
CA ILE A 75 5.61 13.37 -5.08
C ILE A 75 4.78 14.65 -5.00
N ILE A 76 3.60 14.62 -5.59
CA ILE A 76 2.54 15.64 -5.49
C ILE A 76 1.40 15.02 -4.69
N ARG A 77 1.14 15.53 -3.48
CA ARG A 77 0.09 14.98 -2.61
C ARG A 77 -1.27 15.04 -3.29
N GLY A 78 -1.96 13.92 -3.37
CA GLY A 78 -3.27 13.78 -4.01
C GLY A 78 -3.23 13.62 -5.52
N ASP A 79 -2.04 13.56 -6.14
CA ASP A 79 -1.88 13.50 -7.59
C ASP A 79 -0.73 12.58 -8.00
N GLY A 80 -0.99 11.27 -7.93
CA GLY A 80 -0.05 10.23 -8.36
C GLY A 80 0.22 10.28 -9.85
N GLU A 81 -0.77 10.65 -10.68
CA GLU A 81 -0.63 10.71 -12.14
C GLU A 81 0.41 11.75 -12.58
N HIS A 82 0.42 12.93 -11.96
CA HIS A 82 1.36 13.98 -12.32
C HIS A 82 2.69 13.91 -11.56
N SER A 83 2.78 13.09 -10.51
CA SER A 83 4.00 12.86 -9.72
C SER A 83 5.12 12.22 -10.56
N GLU A 84 6.33 12.78 -10.49
CA GLU A 84 7.48 12.23 -11.22
C GLU A 84 7.84 10.82 -10.75
N LEU A 85 7.62 10.49 -9.47
CA LEU A 85 7.85 9.14 -8.94
C LEU A 85 7.10 8.09 -9.77
N VAL A 86 5.79 8.25 -9.94
CA VAL A 86 4.96 7.30 -10.70
C VAL A 86 5.39 7.26 -12.17
N LYS A 87 5.66 8.43 -12.78
CA LYS A 87 6.13 8.52 -14.16
C LYS A 87 7.44 7.74 -14.39
N ARG A 88 8.40 7.80 -13.46
CA ARG A 88 9.65 7.03 -13.58
C ARG A 88 9.43 5.54 -13.36
N LEU A 89 8.47 5.13 -12.53
CA LEU A 89 8.19 3.71 -12.29
C LEU A 89 7.56 3.02 -13.51
N ILE A 90 6.75 3.74 -14.29
CA ILE A 90 6.03 3.20 -15.45
C ILE A 90 6.70 3.52 -16.79
N SER A 91 7.85 4.19 -16.79
CA SER A 91 8.55 4.55 -18.02
C SER A 91 9.08 3.30 -18.75
N ASP A 92 8.88 3.25 -20.06
CA ASP A 92 9.45 2.20 -20.92
C ASP A 92 10.92 2.47 -21.28
N ASP A 93 11.41 3.69 -21.09
CA ASP A 93 12.80 4.07 -21.36
C ASP A 93 13.70 3.61 -20.20
N PRO A 94 14.63 2.66 -20.41
CA PRO A 94 15.51 2.16 -19.35
C PRO A 94 16.41 3.24 -18.71
N GLU A 95 16.73 4.31 -19.45
CA GLU A 95 17.56 5.40 -18.93
C GLU A 95 16.78 6.35 -17.99
N LEU A 96 15.46 6.38 -18.14
CA LEU A 96 14.57 7.20 -17.29
C LEU A 96 13.88 6.37 -16.21
N ARG A 97 13.70 5.07 -16.44
CA ARG A 97 12.94 4.17 -15.58
C ARG A 97 13.65 3.96 -14.25
N MET A 98 12.88 4.03 -13.18
CA MET A 98 13.34 3.65 -11.84
C MET A 98 12.79 2.27 -11.44
N PRO A 99 13.60 1.45 -10.75
CA PRO A 99 14.97 1.71 -10.34
C PRO A 99 15.96 1.50 -11.51
N TYR A 100 16.94 2.39 -11.61
CA TYR A 100 17.94 2.38 -12.69
C TYR A 100 18.84 1.14 -12.63
N ASN A 101 19.10 0.50 -13.78
CA ASN A 101 19.87 -0.74 -13.88
C ASN A 101 19.38 -1.86 -12.95
N ALA A 102 18.09 -1.86 -12.60
CA ALA A 102 17.45 -2.90 -11.81
C ALA A 102 16.13 -3.34 -12.47
N PRO A 103 15.61 -4.52 -12.07
CA PRO A 103 14.28 -4.96 -12.49
C PRO A 103 13.19 -3.92 -12.19
N LYS A 104 12.17 -3.88 -13.04
CA LYS A 104 10.96 -3.09 -12.79
C LYS A 104 10.31 -3.56 -11.48
N LEU A 105 9.70 -2.62 -10.74
CA LEU A 105 8.79 -2.98 -9.66
C LEU A 105 7.63 -3.80 -10.20
N ASN A 106 7.05 -4.64 -9.35
CA ASN A 106 5.82 -5.32 -9.73
C ASN A 106 4.66 -4.31 -9.79
N ASP A 107 3.61 -4.64 -10.55
CA ASP A 107 2.52 -3.69 -10.78
C ASP A 107 1.71 -3.39 -9.50
N ASP A 108 1.68 -4.33 -8.54
CA ASP A 108 1.03 -4.15 -7.23
C ASP A 108 1.77 -3.12 -6.35
N GLU A 109 3.11 -3.16 -6.32
CA GLU A 109 3.98 -2.19 -5.64
C GLU A 109 3.81 -0.81 -6.26
N ILE A 110 3.67 -0.72 -7.58
CA ILE A 110 3.38 0.53 -8.28
C ILE A 110 1.98 1.04 -7.92
N ASP A 111 0.95 0.17 -7.88
CA ASP A 111 -0.40 0.55 -7.45
C ASP A 111 -0.42 1.07 -6.01
N ILE A 112 0.29 0.40 -5.09
CA ILE A 112 0.41 0.83 -3.69
C ILE A 112 1.02 2.23 -3.62
N LEU A 113 2.13 2.48 -4.31
CA LEU A 113 2.79 3.79 -4.31
C LEU A 113 1.88 4.86 -4.93
N LYS A 114 1.25 4.57 -6.07
CA LYS A 114 0.35 5.51 -6.74
C LYS A 114 -0.85 5.85 -5.85
N ARG A 115 -1.53 4.84 -5.32
CA ARG A 115 -2.70 5.01 -4.44
C ARG A 115 -2.34 5.78 -3.18
N TRP A 116 -1.22 5.46 -2.55
CA TRP A 116 -0.74 6.21 -1.40
C TRP A 116 -0.58 7.70 -1.72
N ILE A 117 -0.04 8.04 -2.90
CA ILE A 117 0.07 9.43 -3.34
C ILE A 117 -1.30 10.05 -3.55
N ASP A 118 -2.21 9.36 -4.25
CA ASP A 118 -3.58 9.80 -4.51
C ASP A 118 -4.39 10.00 -3.20
N GLU A 119 -4.10 9.21 -2.16
CA GLU A 119 -4.68 9.31 -0.81
C GLU A 119 -4.04 10.44 0.04
N GLY A 120 -3.16 11.25 -0.57
CA GLY A 120 -2.53 12.43 0.04
C GLY A 120 -1.12 12.19 0.55
N ALA A 121 -0.51 11.04 0.24
CA ALA A 121 0.84 10.65 0.63
C ALA A 121 1.13 10.85 2.12
N LYS A 122 0.21 10.43 2.99
CA LYS A 122 0.37 10.58 4.44
C LYS A 122 1.61 9.80 4.88
N TRP A 123 2.56 10.51 5.50
CA TRP A 123 3.73 9.88 6.08
C TRP A 123 3.34 9.22 7.41
N GLY A 124 3.90 8.06 7.69
CA GLY A 124 3.65 7.37 8.96
C GLY A 124 4.36 8.06 10.12
N GLU A 125 3.76 8.01 11.30
CA GLU A 125 4.47 8.38 12.53
C GLU A 125 5.58 7.37 12.83
N HIS A 126 6.68 7.86 13.40
CA HIS A 126 7.72 6.96 13.88
C HIS A 126 7.18 6.14 15.03
N TRP A 127 7.35 4.81 14.98
CA TRP A 127 6.78 3.83 15.94
C TRP A 127 7.03 4.18 17.41
N ALA A 128 8.12 4.88 17.72
CA ALA A 128 8.47 5.32 19.07
C ALA A 128 7.48 6.33 19.68
N TYR A 129 6.69 7.02 18.84
CA TYR A 129 5.68 7.99 19.27
C TYR A 129 4.26 7.41 19.27
N THR A 130 4.08 6.18 18.78
CA THR A 130 2.79 5.51 18.74
C THR A 130 2.66 4.57 19.93
N THR A 131 1.57 4.69 20.69
CA THR A 131 1.27 3.78 21.79
C THR A 131 1.05 2.36 21.26
N PRO A 132 1.78 1.33 21.77
CA PRO A 132 1.54 -0.05 21.36
C PRO A 132 0.09 -0.45 21.65
N LYS A 133 -0.61 -0.95 20.63
CA LYS A 133 -1.95 -1.50 20.80
C LYS A 133 -1.83 -2.90 21.41
N GLU A 134 -2.55 -3.16 22.49
CA GLU A 134 -2.61 -4.50 23.07
C GLU A 134 -3.29 -5.46 22.09
N THR A 135 -2.59 -6.54 21.75
CA THR A 135 -3.09 -7.61 20.88
C THR A 135 -3.49 -8.80 21.73
N GLU A 136 -4.59 -9.47 21.37
CA GLU A 136 -4.96 -10.72 22.03
C GLU A 136 -3.84 -11.76 21.86
N VAL A 137 -3.35 -12.28 22.99
CA VAL A 137 -2.34 -13.33 22.97
C VAL A 137 -2.99 -14.59 22.37
N PRO A 138 -2.40 -15.19 21.32
CA PRO A 138 -2.96 -16.42 20.75
C PRO A 138 -3.01 -17.49 21.84
N LYS A 139 -4.17 -18.16 21.97
CA LYS A 139 -4.33 -19.24 22.94
C LYS A 139 -3.26 -20.31 22.66
N PRO A 140 -2.55 -20.81 23.69
CA PRO A 140 -1.60 -21.89 23.49
C PRO A 140 -2.31 -23.09 22.86
N PHE A 141 -1.72 -23.66 21.82
CA PHE A 141 -2.18 -24.94 21.30
C PHE A 141 -1.95 -25.98 22.40
N HIS A 142 -3.02 -26.51 22.99
CA HIS A 142 -2.91 -27.68 23.85
C HIS A 142 -2.45 -28.86 22.97
N CYS A 143 -1.17 -29.21 23.06
CA CYS A 143 -0.72 -30.53 22.63
C CYS A 143 -1.31 -31.54 23.61
N SER A 144 -2.42 -32.17 23.25
CA SER A 144 -3.00 -33.24 24.06
C SER A 144 -2.03 -34.41 24.06
N VAL A 145 -1.24 -34.55 25.13
CA VAL A 145 -0.20 -35.59 25.32
C VAL A 145 -0.81 -37.00 25.52
N TYR A 146 -2.12 -37.18 25.33
CA TYR A 146 -2.80 -38.45 25.60
C TYR A 146 -2.57 -39.57 24.57
N LEU A 147 -1.84 -39.33 23.46
CA LEU A 147 -1.66 -40.32 22.39
C LEU A 147 -0.26 -40.97 22.34
N VAL A 148 0.48 -41.06 23.46
CA VAL A 148 1.79 -41.76 23.49
C VAL A 148 1.80 -43.00 24.40
N LEU A 149 0.70 -43.32 25.09
CA LEU A 149 0.62 -44.48 26.00
C LEU A 149 -0.10 -45.73 25.44
N SER A 150 -0.59 -45.73 24.19
CA SER A 150 -1.34 -46.87 23.63
C SER A 150 -0.56 -47.77 22.64
N LEU A 151 0.76 -47.60 22.46
CA LEU A 151 1.57 -48.38 21.51
C LEU A 151 2.81 -49.03 22.12
N LYS A 152 2.72 -49.46 23.38
CA LYS A 152 3.61 -50.48 23.94
C LYS A 152 2.75 -51.62 24.49
N GLY A 153 2.21 -52.39 23.54
CA GLY A 153 1.87 -53.80 23.74
C GLY A 153 3.05 -54.65 23.28
#